data_AF-A0A124I5L2-F1
#
_entry.id   AF-A0A124I5L2-F1
#
_cell.length_a   1.000
_cell.length_b   1.000
_cell.length_c   1.000
_cell.angle_alpha   90.00
_cell.angle_beta   90.00
_cell.angle_gamma   90.00
#
_symmetry.space_group_name_H-M   'P 1'
#
loop_
_entity.id
_entity.type
_entity.pdbx_description
1 polymer ?
#
loop_
_entity_poly.entity_id
_entity_poly.type
_entity_poly.pdbx_seq_one_letter_code
_entity_poly.pdbx_strand_id
1 'polypeptide(L)'
;MGQLVQRASQQLTELVRGELRLAQAEMKEKGKRYGKGGGLFGGAGLVGFLMLQALVATVIAALAVALPVWAAALIVTAVLGAIAAVMALTGKKQIAEAAPPAPEQTIDNVKADVAEIKESAHR
;
A
#
# COMPACT_ATOMS: atom_id res chain seq x y z
N MET A 1 -55.84 8.85 0.11
CA MET A 1 -54.44 9.31 -0.01
C MET A 1 -53.47 8.62 0.94
N GLY A 2 -53.79 8.43 2.23
CA GLY A 2 -52.86 7.80 3.20
C GLY A 2 -52.40 6.37 2.88
N GLN A 3 -53.27 5.53 2.30
CA GLN A 3 -52.91 4.12 1.99
C GLN A 3 -51.89 3.97 0.84
N LEU A 4 -51.87 4.89 -0.13
CA LEU A 4 -50.91 4.86 -1.25
C LEU A 4 -49.52 5.34 -0.80
N VAL A 5 -49.48 6.39 0.02
CA VAL A 5 -48.25 6.89 0.66
C VAL A 5 -47.63 5.81 1.56
N GLN A 6 -48.47 5.08 2.31
CA GLN A 6 -48.01 3.99 3.15
C GLN A 6 -47.44 2.82 2.34
N ARG A 7 -48.08 2.41 1.24
CA ARG A 7 -47.55 1.36 0.34
C ARG A 7 -46.25 1.77 -0.36
N ALA A 8 -46.16 3.02 -0.85
CA ALA A 8 -44.94 3.52 -1.49
C ALA A 8 -43.77 3.58 -0.49
N SER A 9 -44.01 4.05 0.74
CA SER A 9 -43.02 4.03 1.82
C SER A 9 -42.54 2.61 2.16
N GLN A 10 -43.46 1.65 2.14
CA GLN A 10 -43.17 0.24 2.41
C GLN A 10 -42.35 -0.41 1.29
N GLN A 11 -42.68 -0.13 0.03
CA GLN A 11 -41.91 -0.57 -1.14
C GLN A 11 -40.51 0.06 -1.19
N LEU A 12 -40.39 1.35 -0.87
CA LEU A 12 -39.08 2.01 -0.75
C LEU A 12 -38.23 1.38 0.36
N THR A 13 -38.85 1.05 1.50
CA THR A 13 -38.15 0.38 2.61
C THR A 13 -37.68 -1.02 2.21
N GLU A 14 -38.49 -1.77 1.45
CA GLU A 14 -38.10 -3.08 0.92
C GLU A 14 -36.99 -2.97 -0.13
N LEU A 15 -37.05 -1.98 -1.01
CA LEU A 15 -36.02 -1.73 -2.02
C LEU A 15 -34.68 -1.37 -1.40
N VAL A 16 -34.67 -0.43 -0.44
CA VAL A 16 -33.46 -0.03 0.29
C VAL A 16 -32.87 -1.24 1.05
N ARG A 17 -33.70 -2.06 1.69
CA ARG A 17 -33.23 -3.32 2.32
C ARG A 17 -32.67 -4.30 1.29
N GLY A 18 -33.23 -4.35 0.08
CA GLY A 18 -32.74 -5.15 -1.03
C GLY A 18 -31.34 -4.72 -1.48
N GLU A 19 -31.15 -3.42 -1.73
CA GLU A 19 -29.84 -2.87 -2.10
C GLU A 19 -28.79 -3.05 -1.00
N LEU A 20 -29.17 -2.87 0.28
CA LEU A 20 -28.25 -3.11 1.40
C LEU A 20 -27.82 -4.58 1.47
N ARG A 21 -28.74 -5.53 1.22
CA ARG A 21 -28.39 -6.97 1.16
C ARG A 21 -27.50 -7.29 -0.02
N LEU A 22 -27.76 -6.68 -1.18
CA LEU A 22 -26.95 -6.86 -2.38
C LEU A 22 -25.53 -6.29 -2.17
N ALA A 23 -25.42 -5.08 -1.63
CA ALA A 23 -24.15 -4.44 -1.27
C ALA A 23 -23.37 -5.28 -0.24
N GLN A 24 -24.05 -5.85 0.78
CA GLN A 24 -23.42 -6.76 1.72
C GLN A 24 -22.88 -8.03 1.03
N ALA A 25 -23.63 -8.62 0.10
CA ALA A 25 -23.19 -9.79 -0.64
C ALA A 25 -21.97 -9.47 -1.51
N GLU A 26 -21.99 -8.36 -2.23
CA GLU A 26 -20.90 -7.91 -3.10
C GLU A 26 -19.64 -7.58 -2.28
N MET A 27 -19.79 -6.90 -1.13
CA MET A 27 -18.68 -6.62 -0.21
C MET A 27 -18.08 -7.89 0.37
N LYS A 28 -18.90 -8.90 0.70
CA LYS A 28 -18.42 -10.20 1.19
C LYS A 28 -17.64 -10.96 0.11
N GLU A 29 -18.12 -10.93 -1.12
CA GLU A 29 -17.44 -11.58 -2.26
C GLU A 29 -16.12 -10.88 -2.61
N LYS A 30 -16.13 -9.54 -2.68
CA LYS A 30 -14.91 -8.72 -2.82
C LYS A 30 -13.95 -9.02 -1.68
N GLY A 31 -14.41 -8.95 -0.43
CA GLY A 31 -13.60 -9.21 0.76
C GLY A 31 -12.96 -10.60 0.78
N LYS A 32 -13.67 -11.64 0.31
CA LYS A 32 -13.11 -13.00 0.20
C LYS A 32 -12.01 -13.09 -0.86
N ARG A 33 -12.18 -12.42 -2.01
CA ARG A 33 -11.17 -12.39 -3.08
C ARG A 33 -9.93 -11.59 -2.66
N TYR A 34 -10.12 -10.42 -2.05
CA TYR A 34 -9.02 -9.63 -1.48
C TYR A 34 -8.34 -10.32 -0.30
N GLY A 35 -9.09 -11.00 0.57
CA GLY A 35 -8.54 -11.74 1.72
C GLY A 35 -7.72 -12.95 1.28
N LYS A 36 -8.18 -13.72 0.29
CA LYS A 36 -7.42 -14.84 -0.26
C LYS A 36 -6.18 -14.36 -1.01
N GLY A 37 -6.30 -13.29 -1.80
CA GLY A 37 -5.17 -12.67 -2.51
C GLY A 37 -4.14 -12.09 -1.54
N GLY A 38 -4.58 -11.34 -0.53
CA GLY A 38 -3.72 -10.76 0.50
C GLY A 38 -3.03 -11.83 1.35
N GLY A 39 -3.74 -12.90 1.73
CA GLY A 39 -3.17 -14.03 2.46
C GLY A 39 -2.12 -14.79 1.66
N LEU A 40 -2.38 -15.05 0.37
CA LEU A 40 -1.40 -15.69 -0.51
C LEU A 40 -0.18 -14.80 -0.78
N PHE A 41 -0.38 -13.50 -0.96
CA PHE A 41 0.71 -12.56 -1.17
C PHE A 41 1.57 -12.39 0.09
N GLY A 42 0.93 -12.32 1.27
CA GLY A 42 1.63 -12.34 2.56
C GLY A 42 2.41 -13.63 2.78
N GLY A 43 1.80 -14.79 2.48
CA GLY A 43 2.47 -16.09 2.54
C GLY A 43 3.65 -16.20 1.57
N ALA A 44 3.49 -15.72 0.33
CA ALA A 44 4.56 -15.67 -0.66
C ALA A 44 5.71 -14.76 -0.22
N GLY A 45 5.40 -13.62 0.41
CA GLY A 45 6.42 -12.73 1.00
C GLY A 45 7.23 -13.42 2.09
N LEU A 46 6.57 -14.12 3.02
CA LEU A 46 7.24 -14.88 4.09
C LEU A 46 8.10 -16.02 3.52
N VAL A 47 7.55 -16.83 2.63
CA VAL A 47 8.29 -17.94 2.00
C VAL A 47 9.45 -17.42 1.16
N GLY A 48 9.26 -16.34 0.41
CA GLY A 48 10.33 -15.66 -0.33
C GLY A 48 11.43 -15.13 0.58
N PHE A 49 11.09 -14.56 1.74
CA PHE A 49 12.06 -14.13 2.72
C PHE A 49 12.89 -15.30 3.27
N LEU A 50 12.25 -16.41 3.63
CA LEU A 50 12.94 -17.62 4.08
C LEU A 50 13.83 -18.22 2.98
N MET A 51 13.36 -18.23 1.73
CA MET A 51 14.14 -18.66 0.57
C MET A 51 15.42 -17.81 0.40
N LEU A 52 15.31 -16.49 0.53
CA LEU A 52 16.48 -15.60 0.45
C LEU A 52 17.49 -15.89 1.56
N GLN A 53 17.03 -16.11 2.80
CA GLN A 53 17.91 -16.50 3.91
C GLN A 53 18.62 -17.83 3.64
N ALA A 54 17.88 -18.84 3.15
CA ALA A 54 18.45 -20.12 2.77
C ALA A 54 19.49 -19.98 1.66
N LEU A 55 19.22 -19.14 0.65
CA LEU A 55 20.15 -18.88 -0.46
C LEU A 55 21.45 -18.23 0.04
N VAL A 56 21.36 -17.24 0.94
CA VAL A 56 22.54 -16.63 1.57
C VAL A 56 23.36 -17.70 2.30
N ALA A 57 22.72 -18.56 3.09
CA ALA A 57 23.39 -19.67 3.76
C ALA A 57 24.04 -20.65 2.77
N THR A 58 23.37 -20.97 1.65
CA THR A 58 23.93 -21.82 0.59
C THR A 58 25.20 -21.22 -0.03
N VAL A 59 25.20 -19.91 -0.33
CA VAL A 59 26.39 -19.25 -0.89
C VAL A 59 27.54 -19.25 0.11
N ILE A 60 27.27 -18.98 1.40
CA ILE A 60 28.29 -19.05 2.46
C ILE A 60 28.85 -20.47 2.55
N ALA A 61 27.99 -21.50 2.57
CA ALA A 61 28.41 -22.89 2.64
C ALA A 61 29.25 -23.31 1.43
N ALA A 62 28.88 -22.87 0.22
CA ALA A 62 29.63 -23.14 -1.00
C ALA A 62 31.03 -22.50 -0.95
N LEU A 63 31.14 -21.25 -0.51
CA LEU A 63 32.43 -20.58 -0.34
C LEU A 63 33.27 -21.18 0.80
N ALA A 64 32.61 -21.68 1.84
CA ALA A 64 33.27 -22.33 2.97
C ALA A 64 33.96 -23.66 2.62
N VAL A 65 33.72 -24.21 1.41
CA VAL A 65 34.50 -25.35 0.88
C VAL A 65 35.95 -24.95 0.59
N ALA A 66 36.19 -23.70 0.19
CA ALA A 66 37.51 -23.19 -0.16
C ALA A 66 38.14 -22.30 0.93
N LEU A 67 37.33 -21.73 1.83
CA LEU A 67 37.72 -20.72 2.81
C LEU A 67 37.16 -21.09 4.20
N PRO A 68 37.72 -20.56 5.30
CA PRO A 68 37.05 -20.64 6.59
C PRO A 68 35.67 -19.97 6.57
N VAL A 69 34.71 -20.54 7.31
CA VAL A 69 33.30 -20.06 7.35
C VAL A 69 33.20 -18.57 7.66
N TRP A 70 34.05 -18.05 8.56
CA TRP A 70 34.05 -16.63 8.92
C TRP A 70 34.43 -15.72 7.73
N ALA A 71 35.40 -16.14 6.90
CA ALA A 71 35.82 -15.38 5.73
C ALA A 71 34.76 -15.42 4.63
N ALA A 72 34.17 -16.59 4.39
CA ALA A 72 33.04 -16.75 3.48
C ALA A 72 31.85 -15.85 3.89
N ALA A 73 31.47 -15.87 5.16
CA ALA A 73 30.39 -15.04 5.70
C ALA A 73 30.66 -13.53 5.54
N LEU A 74 31.90 -13.09 5.79
CA LEU A 74 32.30 -11.69 5.60
C LEU A 74 32.22 -11.26 4.13
N ILE A 75 32.67 -12.10 3.19
CA ILE A 75 32.58 -11.80 1.75
C ILE A 75 31.11 -11.64 1.33
N VAL A 76 30.25 -12.59 1.69
CA VAL A 76 28.83 -12.51 1.34
C VAL A 76 28.17 -11.28 1.97
N THR A 77 28.49 -10.99 3.25
CA THR A 77 27.98 -9.81 3.96
C THR A 77 28.42 -8.51 3.28
N ALA A 78 29.68 -8.40 2.87
CA ALA A 78 30.19 -7.22 2.18
C ALA A 78 29.50 -6.99 0.84
N VAL A 79 29.30 -8.06 0.04
CA VAL A 79 28.61 -7.99 -1.26
C VAL A 79 27.15 -7.56 -1.07
N LEU A 80 26.41 -8.20 -0.17
CA LEU A 80 25.02 -7.84 0.10
C LEU A 80 24.89 -6.44 0.69
N GLY A 81 25.82 -6.05 1.57
CA GLY A 81 25.89 -4.71 2.14
C GLY A 81 26.11 -3.63 1.08
N ALA A 82 26.97 -3.88 0.09
CA ALA A 82 27.18 -2.97 -1.03
C ALA A 82 25.91 -2.82 -1.88
N ILE A 83 25.24 -3.93 -2.20
CA ILE A 83 23.96 -3.91 -2.94
C ILE A 83 22.90 -3.13 -2.15
N ALA A 84 22.77 -3.40 -0.84
CA ALA A 84 21.85 -2.69 0.04
C ALA A 84 22.14 -1.19 0.11
N ALA A 85 23.42 -0.79 0.20
CA ALA A 85 23.82 0.60 0.20
C ALA A 85 23.43 1.29 -1.12
N VAL A 86 23.68 0.66 -2.28
CA VAL A 86 23.29 1.20 -3.58
C VAL A 86 21.77 1.36 -3.68
N MET A 87 20.99 0.36 -3.28
CA MET A 87 19.53 0.44 -3.26
C MET A 87 19.03 1.56 -2.34
N ALA A 88 19.57 1.66 -1.12
CA ALA A 88 19.19 2.68 -0.15
C ALA A 88 19.52 4.10 -0.66
N LEU A 89 20.71 4.30 -1.23
CA LEU A 89 21.11 5.58 -1.80
C LEU A 89 20.26 5.96 -3.01
N THR A 90 19.94 5.00 -3.88
CA THR A 90 19.12 5.24 -5.08
C THR A 90 17.66 5.49 -4.70
N GLY A 91 17.11 4.74 -3.74
CA GLY A 91 15.77 5.00 -3.19
C GLY A 91 15.69 6.38 -2.53
N LYS A 92 16.70 6.75 -1.73
CA LYS A 92 16.77 8.09 -1.13
C LYS A 92 16.81 9.19 -2.18
N LYS A 93 17.59 9.01 -3.26
CA LYS A 93 17.63 9.97 -4.38
C LYS A 93 16.28 10.10 -5.06
N GLN A 94 15.63 8.98 -5.39
CA GLN A 94 14.29 9.02 -6.02
C GLN A 94 13.24 9.68 -5.13
N ILE A 95 13.27 9.45 -3.82
CA ILE A 95 12.38 10.12 -2.86
C ILE A 95 12.70 11.62 -2.76
N ALA A 96 13.97 12.00 -2.83
CA ALA A 96 14.39 13.40 -2.78
C ALA A 96 14.14 14.16 -4.10
N GLU A 97 14.17 13.47 -5.24
CA GLU A 97 13.93 14.02 -6.58
C GLU A 97 12.44 14.03 -6.96
N ALA A 98 11.62 13.19 -6.32
CA ALA A 98 10.18 13.35 -6.34
C ALA A 98 9.84 14.71 -5.68
N ALA A 99 9.46 15.68 -6.52
CA ALA A 99 9.05 17.07 -6.23
C ALA A 99 8.31 17.23 -4.89
N PRO A 100 8.35 18.42 -4.24
CA PRO A 100 8.05 18.56 -2.82
C PRO A 100 6.72 17.88 -2.46
N PRO A 101 6.63 17.27 -1.26
CA PRO A 101 5.44 16.53 -0.80
C PRO A 101 4.16 17.37 -0.74
N ALA A 102 4.24 18.65 -1.09
CA ALA A 102 3.14 19.58 -1.16
C ALA A 102 2.90 20.00 -2.63
N PRO A 103 1.69 19.79 -3.17
CA PRO A 103 1.32 20.30 -4.49
C PRO A 103 1.29 21.83 -4.46
N GLU A 104 2.32 22.47 -5.01
CA GLU A 104 2.48 23.93 -5.05
C GLU A 104 1.25 24.62 -5.64
N GLN A 105 0.69 24.06 -6.72
CA GLN A 105 -0.52 24.57 -7.36
C GLN A 105 -1.75 24.53 -6.44
N THR A 106 -1.88 23.49 -5.61
CA THR A 106 -3.00 23.40 -4.65
C THR A 106 -2.83 24.40 -3.51
N ILE A 107 -1.59 24.63 -3.06
CA ILE A 107 -1.30 25.65 -2.05
C ILE A 107 -1.58 27.05 -2.59
N ASP A 108 -1.21 27.32 -3.84
CA ASP A 108 -1.42 28.63 -4.46
C ASP A 108 -2.90 28.91 -4.74
N ASN A 109 -3.66 27.90 -5.18
CA ASN A 109 -5.12 28.03 -5.34
C ASN A 109 -5.81 28.29 -3.99
N VAL A 110 -5.44 27.56 -2.93
CA VAL A 110 -6.02 27.80 -1.58
C VAL A 110 -5.66 29.19 -1.05
N LYS A 111 -4.44 29.70 -1.32
CA LYS A 111 -4.07 31.07 -0.97
C LYS A 111 -4.90 32.10 -1.73
N ALA A 112 -5.17 31.87 -3.02
CA ALA A 112 -6.01 32.74 -3.84
C ALA A 112 -7.46 32.75 -3.33
N ASP A 113 -8.04 31.57 -3.06
CA ASP A 113 -9.40 31.44 -2.52
C ASP A 113 -9.53 32.15 -1.17
N VAL A 114 -8.53 32.04 -0.30
CA VAL A 114 -8.51 32.74 1.01
C VAL A 114 -8.39 34.25 0.84
N ALA A 115 -7.63 34.73 -0.15
CA ALA A 115 -7.52 36.16 -0.43
C ALA A 115 -8.84 36.74 -0.94
N GLU A 116 -9.54 36.03 -1.82
CA GLU A 116 -10.84 36.42 -2.36
C GLU A 116 -11.94 36.47 -1.29
N ILE A 117 -11.96 35.49 -0.38
CA ILE A 117 -12.87 35.49 0.79
C ILE A 117 -12.58 36.69 1.71
N LYS A 118 -11.30 37.04 1.90
CA LYS A 118 -10.90 38.14 2.77
C LYS A 118 -11.25 39.50 2.18
N GLU A 119 -11.20 39.65 0.85
CA GLU A 119 -11.62 40.85 0.13
C GLU A 119 -13.15 41.02 0.14
N SER A 120 -13.89 39.93 -0.06
CA SER A 120 -15.36 39.95 -0.04
C SER A 120 -15.96 40.15 1.36
N ALA A 121 -15.22 39.83 2.43
CA ALA A 121 -15.63 40.14 3.81
C ALA A 121 -15.32 41.59 4.26
N HIS A 122 -14.56 42.36 3.47
CA HIS A 122 -14.19 43.74 3.78
C HIS A 122 -14.98 44.80 2.98
N ARG A 123 -15.88 44.34 2.10
CA ARG A 123 -16.81 45.15 1.31
C ARG A 123 -18.20 45.15 1.94
#